data_AF-A0A0F9UZB2-F1
#
_entry.id   AF-A0A0F9UZB2-F1
#
_cell.length_a   1.000
_cell.length_b   1.000
_cell.length_c   1.000
_cell.angle_alpha   90.00
_cell.angle_beta   90.00
_cell.angle_gamma   90.00
#
_symmetry.space_group_name_H-M   'P 1'
#
loop_
_entity.id
_entity.type
_entity.pdbx_description
1 polymer ?
#
loop_
_entity_poly.entity_id
_entity_poly.type
_entity_poly.pdbx_seq_one_letter_code
_entity_poly.pdbx_strand_id
1 'polypeptide(L)'
;MYKWKDLGVNAAEFDLEVMDPAYFNAICPGKSKAYPQEYWKEAQEVAVEIFGRGRGTYQSLVTGIEPMSSLVEGVEERISKGVYSAPLVFVPSPGSPYAQFRPPTAQWFVETNEKIADIYFQYADTLDVNLLTDNRPGFTRMGLSYPLILVRDEMMRRLQEQGKFPPGLPSQDFIE
;
A
#
# COMPACT_ATOMS: atom_id res chain seq x y z
N MET A 1 -12.56 -15.67 -8.92
CA MET A 1 -12.97 -14.35 -8.40
C MET A 1 -14.45 -14.04 -8.64
N TYR A 2 -15.04 -14.18 -9.84
CA TYR A 2 -16.48 -13.97 -10.06
C TYR A 2 -17.41 -14.73 -9.09
N LYS A 3 -17.19 -16.03 -8.90
CA LYS A 3 -17.93 -16.83 -7.91
C LYS A 3 -17.81 -16.27 -6.47
N TRP A 4 -16.67 -15.66 -6.12
CA TRP A 4 -16.49 -15.04 -4.80
C TRP A 4 -17.28 -13.74 -4.69
N LYS A 5 -17.31 -12.94 -5.77
CA LYS A 5 -18.15 -11.75 -5.87
C LYS A 5 -19.63 -12.08 -5.69
N ASP A 6 -20.11 -13.15 -6.35
CA ASP A 6 -21.49 -13.64 -6.21
C ASP A 6 -21.83 -14.09 -4.79
N LEU A 7 -20.83 -14.56 -4.03
CA LEU A 7 -20.96 -14.93 -2.62
C LEU A 7 -20.86 -13.72 -1.65
N GLY A 8 -20.66 -12.50 -2.16
CA GLY A 8 -20.59 -11.28 -1.37
C GLY A 8 -19.18 -10.81 -1.00
N VAL A 9 -18.12 -11.49 -1.48
CA VAL A 9 -16.75 -10.95 -1.34
C VAL A 9 -16.63 -9.67 -2.15
N ASN A 10 -16.15 -8.59 -1.53
CA ASN A 10 -16.13 -7.26 -2.12
C ASN A 10 -14.72 -6.72 -2.40
N ALA A 11 -13.68 -7.41 -1.95
CA ALA A 11 -12.29 -7.04 -2.16
C ALA A 11 -11.39 -8.27 -2.28
N ALA A 12 -10.22 -8.10 -2.88
CA ALA A 12 -9.16 -9.08 -2.90
C ALA A 12 -7.78 -8.46 -2.63
N GLU A 13 -6.93 -9.20 -1.93
CA GLU A 13 -5.56 -8.81 -1.59
C GLU A 13 -4.58 -9.88 -2.06
N PHE A 14 -3.57 -9.46 -2.82
CA PHE A 14 -2.46 -10.33 -3.23
C PHE A 14 -1.16 -9.52 -3.17
N ASP A 15 -0.30 -9.88 -2.22
CA ASP A 15 0.91 -9.13 -1.93
C ASP A 15 2.04 -9.53 -2.87
N LEU A 16 2.61 -8.54 -3.55
CA LEU A 16 3.84 -8.72 -4.32
C LEU A 16 5.08 -8.71 -3.41
N GLU A 17 4.98 -8.13 -2.20
CA GLU A 17 6.06 -7.91 -1.23
C GLU A 17 7.15 -6.95 -1.70
N VAL A 18 7.57 -7.06 -2.97
CA VAL A 18 8.60 -6.25 -3.62
C VAL A 18 8.21 -6.05 -5.09
N MET A 19 8.67 -4.96 -5.68
CA MET A 19 8.36 -4.59 -7.05
C MET A 19 9.43 -5.00 -8.06
N ASP A 20 10.69 -5.08 -7.65
CA ASP A 20 11.78 -5.54 -8.52
C ASP A 20 11.72 -7.07 -8.73
N PRO A 21 11.70 -7.56 -10.00
CA PRO A 21 11.62 -8.99 -10.28
C PRO A 21 12.78 -9.84 -9.73
N ALA A 22 13.99 -9.29 -9.66
CA ALA A 22 15.14 -9.98 -9.09
C ALA A 22 14.98 -10.12 -7.56
N TYR A 23 14.47 -9.07 -6.91
CA TYR A 23 14.11 -9.14 -5.49
C TYR A 23 12.96 -10.10 -5.25
N PHE A 24 11.92 -10.12 -6.10
CA PHE A 24 10.81 -11.07 -5.97
C PHE A 24 11.29 -12.52 -5.99
N ASN A 25 12.23 -12.84 -6.89
CA ASN A 25 12.83 -14.17 -6.96
C ASN A 25 13.64 -14.53 -5.71
N ALA A 26 14.36 -13.57 -5.13
CA ALA A 26 15.23 -13.79 -3.97
C ALA A 26 14.47 -13.79 -2.63
N ILE A 27 13.55 -12.85 -2.45
CA ILE A 27 12.82 -12.59 -1.19
C ILE A 27 11.57 -13.46 -1.09
N CYS A 28 10.93 -13.79 -2.21
CA CYS A 28 9.69 -14.56 -2.26
C CYS A 28 9.86 -15.90 -3.00
N PRO A 29 10.84 -16.75 -2.64
CA PRO A 29 11.19 -17.95 -3.42
C PRO A 29 10.03 -18.95 -3.55
N GLY A 30 9.10 -18.96 -2.59
CA GLY A 30 7.88 -19.77 -2.69
C GLY A 30 6.91 -19.26 -3.76
N LYS A 31 6.67 -17.94 -3.81
CA LYS A 31 5.77 -17.31 -4.80
C LYS A 31 6.38 -17.38 -6.20
N SER A 32 7.66 -17.05 -6.35
CA SER A 32 8.36 -17.06 -7.64
C SER A 32 8.50 -18.46 -8.23
N LYS A 33 8.64 -19.50 -7.40
CA LYS A 33 8.62 -20.90 -7.84
C LYS A 33 7.25 -21.33 -8.35
N ALA A 34 6.17 -20.82 -7.76
CA ALA A 34 4.81 -21.14 -8.18
C ALA A 34 4.44 -20.42 -9.47
N TYR A 35 4.66 -19.10 -9.53
CA TYR A 35 4.34 -18.26 -10.67
C TYR A 35 5.29 -17.05 -10.76
N PRO A 36 5.62 -16.58 -11.99
CA PRO A 36 6.40 -15.34 -12.14
C PRO A 36 5.65 -14.14 -11.56
N GLN A 37 6.37 -13.09 -11.17
CA GLN A 37 5.77 -11.86 -10.60
C GLN A 37 4.66 -11.28 -11.48
N GLU A 38 4.83 -11.34 -12.81
CA GLU A 38 3.86 -10.83 -13.77
C GLU A 38 2.50 -11.52 -13.66
N TYR A 39 2.46 -12.82 -13.37
CA TYR A 39 1.21 -13.55 -13.17
C TYR A 39 0.40 -12.97 -11.99
N TRP A 40 1.09 -12.56 -10.93
CA TRP A 40 0.45 -11.93 -9.76
C TRP A 40 -0.04 -10.52 -10.09
N LYS A 41 0.73 -9.75 -10.88
CA LYS A 41 0.31 -8.43 -11.40
C LYS A 41 -0.95 -8.54 -12.27
N GLU A 42 -0.98 -9.49 -13.20
CA GLU A 42 -2.16 -9.78 -14.04
C GLU A 42 -3.37 -10.18 -13.18
N ALA A 43 -3.17 -11.00 -12.14
CA ALA A 43 -4.23 -11.38 -11.22
C ALA A 43 -4.81 -10.18 -10.45
N GLN A 44 -3.97 -9.21 -10.06
CA GLN A 44 -4.43 -7.95 -9.47
C GLN A 44 -5.26 -7.14 -10.47
N GLU A 45 -4.86 -7.07 -11.74
CA GLU A 45 -5.62 -6.35 -12.77
C GLU A 45 -7.01 -6.97 -13.00
N VAL A 46 -7.10 -8.30 -13.06
CA VAL A 46 -8.39 -9.01 -13.10
C VAL A 46 -9.21 -8.77 -11.83
N ALA A 47 -8.56 -8.70 -10.66
CA ALA A 47 -9.26 -8.37 -9.42
C ALA A 47 -9.84 -6.95 -9.45
N VAL A 48 -9.13 -5.97 -10.04
CA VAL A 48 -9.63 -4.59 -10.20
C VAL A 48 -10.90 -4.57 -11.06
N GLU A 49 -10.93 -5.35 -12.14
CA GLU A 49 -12.13 -5.46 -12.99
C GLU A 49 -13.35 -6.03 -12.24
N ILE A 50 -13.13 -6.95 -11.31
CA ILE A 50 -14.20 -7.69 -10.61
C ILE A 50 -14.65 -6.99 -9.32
N PHE A 51 -13.69 -6.52 -8.53
CA PHE A 51 -13.92 -5.98 -7.19
C PHE A 51 -13.89 -4.45 -7.17
N GLY A 52 -13.27 -3.81 -8.16
CA GLY A 52 -13.16 -2.37 -8.29
C GLY A 52 -11.75 -1.84 -7.99
N ARG A 53 -11.52 -0.59 -8.42
CA ARG A 53 -10.29 0.17 -8.14
C ARG A 53 -10.24 0.60 -6.68
N GLY A 54 -9.05 0.84 -6.15
CA GLY A 54 -8.84 1.22 -4.77
C GLY A 54 -9.08 0.04 -3.84
N ARG A 55 -10.07 0.10 -2.94
CA ARG A 55 -10.30 -0.93 -1.92
C ARG A 55 -10.77 -2.28 -2.46
N GLY A 56 -11.31 -2.30 -3.68
CA GLY A 56 -11.68 -3.56 -4.33
C GLY A 56 -10.46 -4.45 -4.57
N THR A 57 -9.28 -3.86 -4.81
CA THR A 57 -8.05 -4.62 -5.02
C THR A 57 -6.86 -3.94 -4.38
N TYR A 58 -6.23 -4.68 -3.48
CA TYR A 58 -5.22 -4.16 -2.58
C TYR A 58 -3.95 -5.03 -2.61
N GLN A 59 -2.80 -4.44 -2.30
CA GLN A 59 -1.57 -5.16 -2.03
C GLN A 59 -0.77 -4.51 -0.91
N SER A 60 -0.02 -5.35 -0.20
CA SER A 60 1.05 -4.96 0.71
C SER A 60 2.42 -5.08 0.03
N LEU A 61 3.31 -4.14 0.35
CA LEU A 61 4.70 -4.11 -0.09
C LEU A 61 5.62 -3.91 1.11
N VAL A 62 6.79 -4.53 1.12
CA VAL A 62 7.78 -4.46 2.20
C VAL A 62 8.80 -3.37 1.87
N THR A 63 8.59 -2.18 2.43
CA THR A 63 9.47 -1.04 2.22
C THR A 63 10.80 -1.18 2.94
N GLY A 64 11.86 -0.83 2.23
CA GLY A 64 13.23 -0.86 2.74
C GLY A 64 13.96 -2.19 2.57
N ILE A 65 13.36 -3.18 1.89
CA ILE A 65 14.06 -4.40 1.49
C ILE A 65 14.64 -4.31 0.07
N GLU A 66 14.02 -3.50 -0.80
CA GLU A 66 14.46 -3.20 -2.17
C GLU A 66 14.84 -1.71 -2.33
N PRO A 67 15.51 -1.31 -3.42
CA PRO A 67 15.82 0.10 -3.70
C PRO A 67 14.56 0.99 -3.74
N MET A 68 14.71 2.25 -3.32
CA MET A 68 13.58 3.20 -3.32
C MET A 68 12.97 3.38 -4.72
N SER A 69 13.82 3.43 -5.75
CA SER A 69 13.37 3.64 -7.13
C SER A 69 12.44 2.53 -7.59
N SER A 70 12.81 1.25 -7.40
CA SER A 70 11.97 0.12 -7.81
C SER A 70 10.65 0.09 -7.05
N LEU A 71 10.70 0.36 -5.74
CA LEU A 71 9.50 0.45 -4.90
C LEU A 71 8.56 1.57 -5.37
N VAL A 72 9.06 2.79 -5.53
CA VAL A 72 8.23 3.96 -5.89
C VAL A 72 7.66 3.83 -7.30
N GLU A 73 8.48 3.43 -8.27
CA GLU A 73 8.04 3.16 -9.65
C GLU A 73 6.98 2.07 -9.69
N GLY A 74 7.19 0.97 -8.95
CA GLY A 74 6.22 -0.11 -8.88
C GLY A 74 4.93 0.29 -8.16
N VAL A 75 5.00 1.08 -7.07
CA VAL A 75 3.81 1.62 -6.40
C VAL A 75 2.99 2.47 -7.37
N GLU A 76 3.63 3.35 -8.14
CA GLU A 76 2.93 4.13 -9.18
C GLU A 76 2.33 3.24 -10.27
N GLU A 77 3.09 2.26 -10.76
CA GLU A 77 2.64 1.29 -11.76
C GLU A 77 1.40 0.52 -11.29
N ARG A 78 1.25 0.28 -9.99
CA ARG A 78 0.10 -0.45 -9.42
C ARG A 78 -1.08 0.47 -9.12
N ILE A 79 -0.83 1.64 -8.53
CA ILE A 79 -1.87 2.63 -8.23
C ILE A 79 -2.52 3.15 -9.53
N SER A 80 -1.74 3.40 -10.58
CA SER A 80 -2.28 3.81 -11.89
C SER A 80 -3.24 2.78 -12.48
N LYS A 81 -3.02 1.48 -12.22
CA LYS A 81 -3.92 0.39 -12.60
C LYS A 81 -5.08 0.16 -11.62
N GLY A 82 -5.18 0.98 -10.57
CA GLY A 82 -6.28 0.93 -9.60
C GLY A 82 -6.06 -0.05 -8.46
N VAL A 83 -4.86 -0.60 -8.32
CA VAL A 83 -4.49 -1.44 -7.18
C VAL A 83 -4.02 -0.52 -6.05
N TYR A 84 -4.73 -0.51 -4.93
CA TYR A 84 -4.31 0.22 -3.75
C TYR A 84 -3.07 -0.45 -3.15
N SER A 85 -2.03 0.32 -2.79
CA SER A 85 -0.73 -0.23 -2.38
C SER A 85 -0.32 0.26 -1.00
N ALA A 86 -0.21 -0.64 -0.02
CA ALA A 86 0.28 -0.33 1.31
C ALA A 86 1.78 -0.62 1.45
N PRO A 87 2.62 0.43 1.58
CA PRO A 87 3.97 0.26 2.08
C PRO A 87 4.00 -0.13 3.57
N LEU A 88 4.39 -1.37 3.87
CA LEU A 88 4.71 -1.87 5.20
C LEU A 88 6.20 -1.68 5.48
N VAL A 89 6.55 -1.18 6.67
CA VAL A 89 7.96 -1.01 7.05
C VAL A 89 8.60 -2.38 7.30
N PHE A 90 9.73 -2.65 6.66
CA PHE A 90 10.51 -3.84 6.93
C PHE A 90 11.06 -3.83 8.37
N VAL A 91 10.75 -4.88 9.14
CA VAL A 91 11.22 -5.08 10.51
C VAL A 91 12.05 -6.37 10.58
N PRO A 92 13.38 -6.29 10.71
CA PRO A 92 14.22 -7.46 10.95
C PRO A 92 13.77 -8.16 12.23
N SER A 93 13.23 -9.36 12.08
CA SER A 93 12.64 -10.10 13.19
C SER A 93 13.54 -11.27 13.58
N PRO A 94 13.85 -11.46 14.88
CA PRO A 94 14.64 -12.60 15.35
C PRO A 94 14.09 -13.94 14.84
N GLY A 95 14.96 -14.83 14.37
CA GLY A 95 14.58 -16.14 13.83
C GLY A 95 14.17 -16.15 12.35
N SER A 96 13.98 -14.98 11.72
CA SER A 96 13.79 -14.90 10.26
C SER A 96 15.14 -14.98 9.51
N PRO A 97 15.17 -15.42 8.24
CA PRO A 97 16.38 -15.38 7.40
C PRO A 97 16.98 -13.97 7.27
N TYR A 98 16.17 -12.93 7.46
CA TYR A 98 16.57 -11.53 7.36
C TYR A 98 16.76 -10.85 8.73
N ALA A 99 16.91 -11.60 9.82
CA ALA A 99 17.07 -11.04 11.17
C ALA A 99 18.27 -10.08 11.31
N GLN A 100 19.31 -10.26 10.48
CA GLN A 100 20.53 -9.46 10.48
C GLN A 100 20.55 -8.40 9.37
N PHE A 101 19.47 -8.27 8.59
CA PHE A 101 19.39 -7.19 7.62
C PHE A 101 19.30 -5.84 8.32
N ARG A 102 19.99 -4.85 7.77
CA ARG A 102 19.89 -3.47 8.23
C ARG A 102 18.84 -2.74 7.41
N PRO A 103 17.75 -2.24 8.02
CA PRO A 103 16.79 -1.42 7.31
C PRO A 103 17.43 -0.07 6.93
N PRO A 104 16.84 0.66 5.97
CA PRO A 104 17.28 2.01 5.63
C PRO A 104 17.21 3.00 6.80
N THR A 105 17.73 4.20 6.57
CA THR A 105 17.68 5.28 7.56
C THR A 105 16.25 5.83 7.72
N ALA A 106 15.98 6.51 8.83
CA ALA A 106 14.70 7.22 9.02
C ALA A 106 14.43 8.22 7.89
N GLN A 107 15.45 8.95 7.42
CA GLN A 107 15.33 9.88 6.29
C GLN A 107 14.87 9.19 5.01
N TRP A 108 15.37 7.97 4.74
CA TRP A 108 14.94 7.18 3.59
C TRP A 108 13.45 6.86 3.66
N PHE A 109 12.95 6.49 4.84
CA PHE A 109 11.52 6.22 5.03
C PHE A 109 10.68 7.48 4.88
N VAL A 110 11.09 8.62 5.45
CA VAL A 110 10.38 9.91 5.26
C VAL A 110 10.26 10.24 3.77
N GLU A 111 11.38 10.26 3.05
CA GLU A 111 11.41 10.57 1.62
C GLU A 111 10.57 9.59 0.79
N THR A 112 10.63 8.28 1.09
CA THR A 112 9.83 7.27 0.39
C THR A 112 8.33 7.48 0.62
N ASN A 113 7.92 7.79 1.85
CA ASN A 113 6.51 8.02 2.18
C ASN A 113 5.98 9.31 1.55
N GLU A 114 6.80 10.37 1.46
CA GLU A 114 6.45 11.61 0.75
C GLU A 114 6.21 11.35 -0.75
N LYS A 115 7.08 10.57 -1.40
CA LYS A 115 6.92 10.19 -2.82
C LYS A 115 5.69 9.31 -3.05
N ILE A 116 5.44 8.35 -2.16
CA ILE A 116 4.23 7.51 -2.25
C ILE A 116 2.98 8.37 -2.02
N ALA A 117 3.01 9.34 -1.12
CA ALA A 117 1.92 10.29 -0.94
C ALA A 117 1.67 11.11 -2.21
N ASP A 118 2.72 11.58 -2.91
CA ASP A 118 2.59 12.27 -4.21
C ASP A 118 1.80 11.44 -5.22
N ILE A 119 2.13 10.14 -5.34
CA ILE A 119 1.41 9.20 -6.20
C ILE A 119 -0.07 9.12 -5.80
N TYR A 120 -0.38 8.98 -4.51
CA TYR A 120 -1.78 8.95 -4.06
C TYR A 120 -2.54 10.24 -4.40
N PHE A 121 -1.90 11.41 -4.30
CA PHE A 121 -2.52 12.66 -4.74
C PHE A 121 -2.73 12.71 -6.25
N GLN A 122 -1.75 12.23 -7.03
CA GLN A 122 -1.82 12.20 -8.50
C GLN A 122 -2.98 11.34 -9.02
N TYR A 123 -3.27 10.22 -8.34
CA TYR A 123 -4.31 9.27 -8.77
C TYR A 123 -5.60 9.34 -7.94
N ALA A 124 -5.75 10.34 -7.07
CA ALA A 124 -6.85 10.44 -6.10
C ALA A 124 -8.24 10.31 -6.76
N ASP A 125 -8.45 10.94 -7.91
CA ASP A 125 -9.73 10.92 -8.64
C ASP A 125 -10.01 9.59 -9.38
N THR A 126 -9.05 8.66 -9.38
CA THR A 126 -9.17 7.36 -10.07
C THR A 126 -9.45 6.19 -9.12
N LEU A 127 -9.35 6.42 -7.81
CA LEU A 127 -9.55 5.40 -6.77
C LEU A 127 -10.93 5.55 -6.14
N ASP A 128 -11.48 4.47 -5.59
CA ASP A 128 -12.75 4.50 -4.82
C ASP A 128 -12.58 5.02 -3.38
N VAL A 129 -11.43 5.64 -3.08
CA VAL A 129 -11.03 6.14 -1.77
C VAL A 129 -10.97 7.66 -1.82
N ASN A 130 -11.91 8.32 -1.16
CA ASN A 130 -11.87 9.77 -1.00
C ASN A 130 -10.96 10.14 0.17
N LEU A 131 -9.90 10.93 -0.09
CA LEU A 131 -8.92 11.31 0.93
C LEU A 131 -9.47 12.20 2.05
N LEU A 132 -10.61 12.86 1.85
CA LEU A 132 -11.24 13.77 2.81
C LEU A 132 -12.33 13.08 3.63
N THR A 133 -13.14 12.22 3.00
CA THR A 133 -14.42 11.79 3.58
C THR A 133 -14.54 10.28 3.79
N ASP A 134 -13.66 9.46 3.23
CA ASP A 134 -13.73 8.02 3.49
C ASP A 134 -13.36 7.76 4.95
N ASN A 135 -14.19 7.02 5.68
CA ASN A 135 -14.04 6.75 7.12
C ASN A 135 -13.91 5.27 7.43
N ARG A 136 -13.82 4.43 6.41
CA ARG A 136 -13.74 2.98 6.56
C ARG A 136 -12.36 2.60 7.16
N PRO A 137 -12.31 1.65 8.13
CA PRO A 137 -11.07 1.18 8.73
C PRO A 137 -10.03 0.77 7.69
N GLY A 138 -8.82 1.22 7.91
CA GLY A 138 -7.63 0.81 7.19
C GLY A 138 -7.34 1.49 5.87
N PHE A 139 -7.98 2.62 5.53
CA PHE A 139 -7.71 3.34 4.26
C PHE A 139 -7.60 4.86 4.39
N THR A 140 -8.18 5.47 5.42
CA THR A 140 -7.99 6.90 5.75
C THR A 140 -7.59 7.09 7.22
N ARG A 141 -7.30 8.33 7.62
CA ARG A 141 -6.95 8.67 9.01
C ARG A 141 -8.09 8.43 10.01
N MET A 142 -9.34 8.50 9.55
CA MET A 142 -10.53 8.16 10.33
C MET A 142 -10.60 6.66 10.67
N GLY A 143 -9.93 5.82 9.87
CA GLY A 143 -9.80 4.39 10.07
C GLY A 143 -8.34 3.98 10.19
N LEU A 144 -7.66 4.35 11.28
CA LEU A 144 -6.23 4.07 11.51
C LEU A 144 -5.88 2.61 11.17
N SER A 145 -4.95 2.41 10.24
CA SER A 145 -4.28 1.12 10.02
C SER A 145 -2.78 1.33 10.22
N TYR A 146 -2.23 0.59 11.18
CA TYR A 146 -0.81 0.57 11.53
C TYR A 146 0.12 0.47 10.30
N PRO A 147 -0.15 -0.43 9.32
CA PRO A 147 0.51 -0.48 8.03
C PRO A 147 0.85 0.85 7.34
N LEU A 148 -0.02 1.85 7.42
CA LEU A 148 0.01 3.01 6.51
C LEU A 148 0.14 4.34 7.23
N ILE A 149 0.48 4.31 8.52
CA ILE A 149 0.42 5.51 9.36
C ILE A 149 1.30 6.65 8.83
N LEU A 150 2.50 6.35 8.34
CA LEU A 150 3.44 7.36 7.86
C LEU A 150 2.96 8.06 6.57
N VAL A 151 2.60 7.30 5.53
CA VAL A 151 2.03 7.86 4.29
C VAL A 151 0.77 8.66 4.62
N ARG A 152 -0.10 8.14 5.50
CA ARG A 152 -1.34 8.82 5.86
C ARG A 152 -1.09 10.12 6.61
N ASP A 153 -0.23 10.12 7.60
CA ASP A 153 0.07 11.34 8.35
C ASP A 153 0.66 12.40 7.43
N GLU A 154 1.48 12.01 6.45
CA GLU A 154 1.99 12.93 5.45
C GLU A 154 0.90 13.48 4.53
N MET A 155 0.01 12.62 4.00
CA MET A 155 -1.14 13.08 3.22
C MET A 155 -2.04 14.04 4.02
N MET A 156 -2.25 13.74 5.30
CA MET A 156 -3.10 14.51 6.19
C MET A 156 -2.49 15.86 6.54
N ARG A 157 -1.18 15.91 6.80
CA ARG A 157 -0.44 17.17 6.98
C ARG A 157 -0.63 18.09 5.79
N ARG A 158 -0.49 17.56 4.56
CA ARG A 158 -0.68 18.34 3.33
C ARG A 158 -2.13 18.82 3.14
N LEU A 159 -3.12 17.99 3.49
CA LEU A 159 -4.53 18.39 3.43
C LEU A 159 -4.86 19.50 4.45
N GLN A 160 -4.22 19.49 5.62
CA GLN A 160 -4.33 20.56 6.62
C GLN A 160 -3.69 21.85 6.12
N GLU A 161 -2.52 21.78 5.48
CA GLU A 161 -1.84 22.94 4.87
C GLU A 161 -2.66 23.56 3.73
N GLN A 162 -3.43 22.74 3.00
CA GLN A 162 -4.38 23.19 1.99
C GLN A 162 -5.69 23.73 2.57
N GLY A 163 -5.89 23.71 3.89
CA GLY A 163 -7.13 24.11 4.55
C GLY A 163 -8.32 23.18 4.30
N LYS A 164 -8.08 21.96 3.78
CA LYS A 164 -9.12 20.96 3.49
C LYS A 164 -9.44 20.06 4.70
N PHE A 165 -8.62 20.11 5.74
CA PHE A 165 -8.80 19.34 6.95
C PHE A 165 -8.47 20.21 8.19
N PRO A 166 -9.21 20.08 9.31
CA PRO A 166 -8.92 20.87 10.51
C PRO A 166 -7.54 20.54 11.09
N PRO A 167 -6.85 21.50 11.75
CA PRO A 167 -5.55 21.28 12.37
C PRO A 167 -5.65 20.29 13.55
N GLY A 168 -4.55 19.61 13.85
CA GLY A 168 -4.45 18.65 14.96
C GLY A 168 -4.57 17.18 14.54
N LEU A 169 -4.45 16.28 15.52
CA LEU A 169 -4.78 14.87 15.34
C LEU A 169 -6.32 14.74 15.45
N PRO A 170 -6.98 13.91 14.62
CA PRO A 170 -8.38 13.58 14.87
C PRO A 170 -8.52 12.99 16.28
N SER A 171 -9.59 13.36 16.97
CA SER A 171 -9.86 12.82 18.29
C SER A 171 -10.08 11.30 18.19
N GLN A 172 -9.56 10.57 19.17
CA GLN A 172 -9.79 9.12 19.30
C GLN A 172 -11.13 8.84 20.00
N ASP A 173 -12.13 9.71 19.84
CA ASP A 173 -13.41 9.67 20.56
C ASP A 173 -14.24 8.40 20.25
N PHE A 174 -13.77 7.56 19.32
CA PHE A 174 -14.36 6.27 18.95
C PHE A 174 -13.80 5.08 19.73
N ILE A 175 -12.87 5.32 20.66
CA ILE A 175 -12.36 4.32 21.61
C ILE A 175 -13.10 4.54 22.94
N GLU A 176 -14.30 3.98 23.05
CA GLU A 176 -14.94 3.70 24.35
C GLU A 176 -14.32 2.47 25.02
#